data_AF-A0A6L9QL99-F1
#
_entry.id   AF-A0A6L9QL99-F1
#
_cell.length_a   1.000
_cell.length_b   1.000
_cell.length_c   1.000
_cell.angle_alpha   90.00
_cell.angle_beta   90.00
_cell.angle_gamma   90.00
#
_symmetry.space_group_name_H-M   'P 1'
#
loop_
_entity.id
_entity.type
_entity.pdbx_description
1 polymer ?
#
loop_
_entity_poly.entity_id
_entity_poly.type
_entity_poly.pdbx_seq_one_letter_code
_entity_poly.pdbx_strand_id
1 'polypeptide(L)' 'MTKTLFVTNDFPPRPGGIQAFVHGLAARRPPGSVVVYAPAWKGAAEFDARQPFPVVRHPGTLMLPEPGVLRRAAGVLR' A
#
# COMPACT_ATOMS: atom_id res chain seq x y z
N MET A 1 8.99 4.92 17.30
CA MET A 1 7.61 5.09 16.78
C MET A 1 7.12 3.76 16.26
N THR A 2 5.87 3.39 16.53
CA THR A 2 5.26 2.18 15.95
C THR A 2 5.01 2.39 14.46
N LYS A 3 5.51 1.47 13.64
CA LYS A 3 5.30 1.45 12.19
C LYS A 3 4.03 0.67 11.88
N THR A 4 3.14 1.25 11.07
CA THR A 4 1.87 0.62 10.68
C THR A 4 1.93 0.20 9.22
N LEU A 5 1.54 -1.05 8.94
CA LEU A 5 1.36 -1.54 7.58
C LEU A 5 -0.11 -1.42 7.17
N PHE A 6 -0.37 -0.67 6.10
CA PHE A 6 -1.68 -0.62 5.46
C PHE A 6 -1.74 -1.70 4.39
N VAL A 7 -2.61 -2.68 4.56
CA VAL A 7 -2.85 -3.75 3.59
C VAL A 7 -4.20 -3.47 2.91
N THR A 8 -4.20 -3.21 1.60
CA THR A 8 -5.43 -2.83 0.87
C THR A 8 -5.41 -3.30 -0.58
N ASN A 9 -6.58 -3.63 -1.14
CA ASN A 9 -6.76 -3.83 -2.58
C ASN A 9 -6.90 -2.50 -3.34
N ASP A 10 -7.27 -1.45 -2.62
CA ASP A 10 -7.69 -0.18 -3.18
C ASP A 10 -6.65 0.89 -2.84
N PHE A 11 -5.68 1.02 -3.74
CA PHE A 11 -4.68 2.09 -3.68
C PHE A 11 -4.46 2.71 -5.07
N PRO A 12 -4.13 4.01 -5.16
CA PRO A 12 -3.84 4.66 -6.43
C PRO A 12 -2.72 3.94 -7.21
N PRO A 13 -2.61 4.15 -8.54
CA PRO A 13 -3.17 5.26 -9.33
C PRO A 13 -4.61 5.05 -9.85
N ARG A 14 -5.21 3.89 -9.64
CA ARG A 14 -6.61 3.67 -10.04
C ARG A 14 -7.53 4.65 -9.30
N PRO A 15 -8.41 5.39 -9.99
CA PRO A 15 -9.30 6.34 -9.33
C PRO A 15 -10.39 5.61 -8.54
N GLY A 16 -10.76 6.19 -7.40
CA GLY A 16 -11.90 5.74 -6.59
C GLY A 16 -11.85 6.28 -5.16
N GLY A 17 -12.99 6.23 -4.48
CA GLY A 17 -13.14 6.83 -3.15
C GLY A 17 -12.28 6.15 -2.09
N ILE A 18 -12.21 4.82 -2.09
CA ILE A 18 -11.40 4.06 -1.12
C ILE A 18 -9.90 4.32 -1.36
N GLN A 19 -9.48 4.37 -2.63
CA GLN A 19 -8.11 4.67 -3.02
C GLN A 19 -7.68 6.04 -2.50
N ALA A 20 -8.51 7.07 -2.73
CA ALA A 20 -8.27 8.43 -2.23
C ALA A 20 -8.28 8.49 -0.70
N PHE A 21 -9.19 7.78 -0.04
CA PHE A 21 -9.30 7.72 1.41
C PHE A 21 -8.04 7.10 2.04
N VAL A 22 -7.64 5.89 1.60
CA VAL A 22 -6.48 5.18 2.14
C VAL A 22 -5.19 5.96 1.86
N HIS A 23 -5.03 6.53 0.66
CA HIS A 23 -3.90 7.40 0.33
C HIS A 23 -3.84 8.63 1.23
N GLY A 24 -4.96 9.32 1.42
CA GLY A 24 -5.04 10.47 2.32
C GLY A 24 -4.68 10.12 3.77
N LEU A 25 -5.15 8.97 4.27
CA LEU A 25 -4.77 8.48 5.60
C LEU A 25 -3.26 8.24 5.70
N ALA A 26 -2.67 7.54 4.73
CA ALA A 26 -1.23 7.27 4.72
C ALA A 26 -0.39 8.55 4.62
N ALA A 27 -0.78 9.50 3.77
CA ALA A 27 -0.07 10.76 3.57
C ALA A 27 -0.07 11.69 4.80
N ARG A 28 -1.04 11.55 5.69
CA ARG A 28 -1.14 12.33 6.94
C ARG A 28 -0.49 11.64 8.15
N ARG A 29 0.07 10.44 7.98
CA ARG A 29 0.83 9.78 9.05
C ARG A 29 2.18 10.49 9.24
N PRO A 30 2.72 10.51 10.48
CA PRO A 30 4.08 11.00 10.72
C PRO A 30 5.10 10.32 9.78
N PRO A 31 6.12 11.04 9.29
CA PRO A 31 7.15 10.49 8.43
C PRO A 31 7.76 9.20 9.01
N GLY A 32 7.97 8.20 8.16
CA GLY A 32 8.54 6.90 8.57
C GLY A 32 7.60 5.99 9.38
N SER A 33 6.37 6.42 9.68
CA SER A 33 5.44 5.62 10.51
C SER A 33 4.47 4.73 9.74
N VAL A 34 4.47 4.78 8.40
CA VAL A 34 3.55 3.99 7.56
C VAL A 34 4.27 3.35 6.38
N VAL A 35 3.82 2.16 6.00
CA VAL A 35 4.11 1.49 4.73
C VAL A 35 2.79 1.00 4.15
N VAL A 36 2.64 1.03 2.83
CA VAL A 36 1.45 0.52 2.14
C VAL A 36 1.83 -0.76 1.38
N TYR A 37 0.98 -1.77 1.44
CA TYR A 37 1.05 -2.98 0.63
C TYR A 37 -0.26 -3.15 -0.15
N ALA A 38 -0.17 -3.08 -1.48
CA ALA A 38 -1.33 -3.06 -2.38
C ALA A 38 -1.02 -3.68 -3.76
N PRO A 39 -2.03 -4.10 -4.54
CA PRO A 39 -1.84 -4.54 -5.93
C PRO A 39 -1.19 -3.47 -6.82
N ALA A 40 -0.55 -3.94 -7.89
CA ALA A 40 -0.03 -3.06 -8.94
C ALA A 40 -1.12 -2.72 -9.98
N TRP A 41 -1.17 -1.44 -10.36
CA TRP A 41 -1.97 -0.96 -11.49
C TRP A 41 -1.06 -0.24 -12.49
N LYS A 42 -1.53 -0.01 -13.73
CA LYS A 42 -0.81 0.78 -14.73
C LYS A 42 -0.44 2.15 -14.12
N GLY A 43 0.85 2.52 -14.19
CA GLY A 43 1.36 3.78 -13.63
C GLY A 43 1.70 3.73 -12.13
N ALA A 44 1.64 2.56 -11.49
CA ALA A 44 1.93 2.41 -10.05
C ALA A 44 3.34 2.92 -9.70
N ALA A 45 4.37 2.55 -10.45
CA ALA A 45 5.74 2.96 -10.16
C ALA A 45 5.93 4.49 -10.15
N GLU A 46 5.36 5.18 -11.14
CA GLU A 46 5.41 6.65 -11.21
C GLU A 46 4.65 7.29 -10.05
N PHE A 47 3.49 6.74 -9.67
CA PHE A 47 2.74 7.21 -8.52
C PHE A 47 3.54 7.02 -7.22
N ASP A 48 4.11 5.83 -7.04
CA ASP A 48 4.83 5.42 -5.82
C ASP A 48 6.09 6.27 -5.60
N ALA A 49 6.80 6.63 -6.67
CA ALA A 49 7.98 7.48 -6.62
C ALA A 49 7.70 8.89 -6.06
N ARG A 50 6.44 9.35 -6.07
CA ARG A 50 6.02 10.66 -5.54
C ARG A 50 5.56 10.60 -4.08
N GLN A 51 5.48 9.42 -3.48
CA GLN A 51 4.93 9.27 -2.14
C GLN A 51 5.99 9.50 -1.07
N PRO A 52 5.64 10.14 0.07
CA PRO A 52 6.57 10.36 1.18
C PRO A 52 6.73 9.11 2.07
N PHE A 53 6.20 7.96 1.65
CA PHE A 53 6.24 6.69 2.36
C PHE A 53 6.40 5.52 1.38
N PRO A 54 6.94 4.37 1.81
CA PRO A 54 7.10 3.22 0.95
C PRO A 54 5.76 2.60 0.54
N VAL A 55 5.64 2.27 -0.74
CA VAL A 55 4.55 1.46 -1.30
C VAL A 55 5.14 0.17 -1.85
N VAL A 56 4.75 -0.96 -1.28
CA VAL A 56 5.12 -2.29 -1.77
C VAL A 56 4.00 -2.82 -2.64
N ARG A 57 4.32 -3.20 -3.87
CA ARG A 57 3.33 -3.73 -4.81
C ARG A 57 3.25 -5.26 -4.75
N HIS A 58 2.03 -5.76 -4.64
CA HIS A 58 1.73 -7.17 -4.85
C HIS A 58 1.80 -7.46 -6.37
N PRO A 59 2.42 -8.57 -6.81
CA PRO A 59 2.58 -8.90 -8.22
C PRO A 59 1.26 -9.17 -8.94
N GLY A 60 0.22 -9.63 -8.24
CA GLY A 60 -1.12 -9.82 -8.79
C GLY A 60 -1.98 -8.54 -8.76
N THR A 61 -3.14 -8.60 -9.42
CA THR A 61 -4.13 -7.51 -9.47
C THR A 61 -5.13 -7.53 -8.31
N LEU A 62 -5.07 -8.56 -7.45
CA LEU A 62 -5.98 -8.75 -6.33
C LEU A 62 -5.26 -9.47 -5.19
N MET A 63 -5.54 -9.05 -3.97
CA MET A 63 -5.07 -9.66 -2.72
C MET A 63 -6.26 -10.27 -2.00
N LEU A 64 -6.35 -11.60 -2.02
CA LEU A 64 -7.33 -12.36 -1.27
C LEU A 64 -6.80 -12.73 0.14
N PRO A 65 -7.68 -13.16 1.07
CA PRO A 65 -7.29 -13.59 2.42
C PRO A 65 -6.55 -14.95 2.43
N GLU A 66 -5.47 -15.06 1.66
CA GLU A 66 -4.73 -16.30 1.46
C GLU A 66 -3.39 -16.30 2.20
N PRO A 67 -2.86 -17.49 2.55
CA PRO A 67 -1.59 -17.60 3.27
C PRO A 67 -0.40 -16.91 2.59
N GLY A 68 -0.40 -16.81 1.26
CA GLY A 68 0.65 -16.12 0.50
C GLY A 68 0.64 -14.60 0.75
N VAL A 69 -0.53 -13.99 0.77
CA VAL A 69 -0.71 -12.56 1.05
C VAL A 69 -0.29 -12.24 2.48
N LEU A 70 -0.71 -13.07 3.45
CA LEU A 70 -0.32 -12.93 4.85
C LEU A 70 1.20 -13.02 5.03
N ARG A 71 1.85 -14.04 4.43
CA ARG A 71 3.31 -14.19 4.50
C ARG A 71 4.04 -12.98 3.93
N ARG A 72 3.59 -12.46 2.80
CA ARG A 72 4.20 -11.27 2.19
C ARG A 72 4.00 -10.02 3.06
N ALA A 73 2.80 -9.80 3.57
CA ALA A 73 2.51 -8.69 4.47
C ALA A 73 3.39 -8.74 5.74
N ALA A 74 3.52 -9.92 6.35
CA ALA A 74 4.38 -10.13 7.50
C ALA A 74 5.88 -9.93 7.19
N GLY A 75 6.30 -10.14 5.94
CA GLY A 75 7.66 -9.82 5.48
C GLY A 75 7.89 -8.33 5.28
N VAL A 76 6.86 -7.58 4.89
CA VAL A 76 6.94 -6.11 4.71
C VAL A 76 6.91 -5.36 6.05
N LEU A 77 6.23 -5.92 7.06
CA LEU A 77 6.11 -5.30 8.38
C LEU A 77 7.40 -5.41 9.21
N ARG A 78 8.18 -6.47 9.01
CA ARG A 78 9.47 -6.69 9.68
C ARG A 78 10.53 -5.74 9.14
#